data_AF-A0A1E1WNR7-F1
#
_entry.id   AF-A0A1E1WNR7-F1
#
_cell.length_a   1.000
_cell.length_b   1.000
_cell.length_c   1.000
_cell.angle_alpha   90.00
_cell.angle_beta   90.00
_cell.angle_gamma   90.00
#
_symmetry.space_group_name_H-M   'P 1'
#
loop_
_entity.id
_entity.type
_entity.pdbx_description
1 polymer ?
#
loop_
_entity_poly.entity_id
_entity_poly.type
_entity_poly.pdbx_seq_one_letter_code
_entity_poly.pdbx_strand_id
1 'polypeptide(L)'
;DDLYKKWCSWLELLKVVGEVRLPRWYQSCNESVNELFANASSPSASNVTKQSYTDLELHLFSDASLKAMCAVAYWRWKDNNNKTCVAFVASKSRVSTVKPQTVPRLELQAALLA
;
A
#
# COMPACT_ATOMS: atom_id res chain seq x y z
N ASP A 1 24.68 28.50 7.64
CA ASP A 1 23.27 28.61 7.26
C ASP A 1 22.67 27.22 7.06
N ASP A 2 21.62 26.87 7.80
CA ASP A 2 21.00 25.52 7.77
C ASP A 2 20.38 25.21 6.39
N LEU A 3 19.88 26.27 5.73
CA LEU A 3 19.23 26.16 4.43
C LEU A 3 20.21 25.73 3.32
N TYR A 4 21.42 26.27 3.34
CA TYR A 4 22.48 25.90 2.40
C TYR A 4 22.89 24.42 2.56
N LYS A 5 23.00 23.94 3.80
CA LYS A 5 23.30 22.53 4.08
C LYS A 5 22.21 21.59 3.57
N LYS A 6 20.93 21.94 3.79
CA LYS A 6 19.78 21.20 3.25
C LYS A 6 19.78 21.19 1.72
N TRP A 7 20.09 22.31 1.08
CA TRP A 7 20.20 22.40 -0.38
C TRP A 7 21.29 21.48 -0.96
N CYS A 8 22.49 21.50 -0.38
CA CYS A 8 23.56 20.60 -0.78
C CYS A 8 23.18 19.12 -0.58
N SER A 9 22.52 18.78 0.53
CA SER A 9 22.01 17.42 0.76
C SER A 9 20.97 17.01 -0.29
N TRP A 10 20.08 17.91 -0.70
CA TRP A 10 19.09 17.63 -1.73
C TRP A 10 19.72 17.35 -3.09
N LEU A 11 20.78 18.10 -3.47
CA LEU A 11 21.53 17.86 -4.70
C LEU A 11 22.20 16.47 -4.73
N GLU A 12 22.71 16.00 -3.60
CA GLU A 12 23.27 14.65 -3.50
C GLU A 12 22.17 13.57 -3.60
N LEU A 13 21.04 13.76 -2.93
CA LEU A 13 19.89 12.85 -3.03
C LEU A 13 19.30 12.80 -4.46
N LEU A 14 19.36 13.91 -5.19
CA LEU A 14 18.84 13.98 -6.55
C LEU A 14 19.59 13.06 -7.52
N LYS A 15 20.87 12.76 -7.26
CA LYS A 15 21.66 11.83 -8.07
C LYS A 15 21.12 10.40 -7.99
N VAL A 16 20.55 10.02 -6.84
CA VAL A 16 20.01 8.67 -6.59
C VAL A 16 18.47 8.61 -6.71
N VAL A 17 17.81 9.72 -7.04
CA VAL A 17 16.33 9.75 -7.11
C VAL A 17 15.77 8.75 -8.13
N GLY A 18 16.51 8.51 -9.22
CA GLY A 18 16.16 7.54 -10.24
C GLY A 18 16.26 6.08 -9.78
N GLU A 19 16.94 5.82 -8.65
CA GLU A 19 17.06 4.51 -8.03
C GLU A 19 15.93 4.24 -7.03
N VAL A 20 15.21 5.27 -6.59
CA VAL A 20 14.08 5.12 -5.68
C VAL A 20 13.02 4.24 -6.36
N ARG A 21 12.69 3.13 -5.70
CA ARG A 21 11.60 2.24 -6.09
C ARG A 21 10.61 2.23 -4.95
N LEU A 22 9.39 2.68 -5.21
CA LEU A 22 8.29 2.44 -4.28
C LEU A 22 7.82 1.00 -4.50
N PRO A 23 7.81 0.15 -3.45
CA PRO A 23 7.30 -1.20 -3.58
C PRO A 23 5.81 -1.15 -3.94
N ARG A 24 5.40 -1.96 -4.92
CA ARG A 24 3.99 -2.00 -5.39
C ARG A 24 3.04 -2.59 -4.36
N TRP A 25 3.57 -3.28 -3.36
CA TRP A 25 2.83 -3.95 -2.32
C TRP A 25 3.67 -4.06 -1.05
N TYR A 26 3.00 -4.22 0.08
CA TYR A 26 3.62 -4.39 1.39
C TYR A 26 3.24 -5.76 1.96
N GLN A 27 4.22 -6.51 2.46
CA GLN A 27 3.94 -7.78 3.11
C GLN A 27 3.43 -7.55 4.54
N SER A 28 2.42 -8.31 4.95
CA SER A 28 2.02 -8.33 6.36
C SER A 28 3.15 -8.94 7.20
N CYS A 29 3.65 -8.17 8.17
CA CYS A 29 4.67 -8.60 9.12
C CYS A 29 4.04 -9.60 10.12
N ASN A 30 4.07 -10.89 9.78
CA ASN A 30 3.32 -11.94 10.47
C ASN A 30 4.19 -12.89 11.32
N GLU A 31 5.22 -12.42 12.01
CA GLU A 31 5.91 -13.30 12.97
C GLU A 31 5.17 -13.42 14.31
N SER A 32 4.50 -12.37 14.79
CA SER A 32 3.97 -12.34 16.17
C SER A 32 2.45 -12.47 16.31
N VAL A 33 1.67 -12.35 15.22
CA VAL A 33 0.20 -12.36 15.30
C VAL A 33 -0.39 -13.79 15.21
N ASN A 34 0.28 -14.68 14.47
CA ASN A 34 -0.16 -16.07 14.33
C ASN A 34 -0.10 -16.86 15.65
N GLU A 35 0.85 -16.53 16.54
CA GLU A 35 0.95 -17.17 17.87
C GLU A 35 -0.19 -16.73 18.80
N LEU A 36 -0.57 -15.45 18.79
CA LEU A 36 -1.65 -14.95 19.64
C LEU A 36 -3.01 -15.57 19.30
N PHE A 37 -3.31 -15.77 18.01
CA PHE A 37 -4.55 -16.43 17.58
C PHE A 37 -4.53 -17.95 17.72
N ALA A 38 -3.35 -18.59 17.73
CA ALA A 38 -3.24 -20.01 18.03
C ALA A 38 -3.55 -20.32 19.50
N ASN A 39 -3.29 -19.36 20.40
CA ASN A 39 -3.43 -19.53 21.85
C ASN A 39 -4.82 -19.14 22.38
N ALA A 40 -5.63 -18.45 21.58
CA ALA A 40 -6.97 -17.96 21.96
C ALA A 40 -8.12 -18.95 21.62
N SER A 41 -7.85 -20.06 20.94
CA SER A 41 -8.86 -21.08 20.68
C SER A 41 -9.21 -21.88 21.95
N SER A 42 -10.31 -21.49 22.58
CA SER A 42 -10.97 -22.22 23.68
C SER A 42 -11.36 -23.65 23.25
N PRO A 43 -11.29 -24.67 24.12
CA PRO A 43 -11.38 -26.09 23.74
C PRO A 43 -12.76 -26.60 23.28
N SER A 44 -13.78 -25.73 23.15
CA SER A 44 -15.18 -26.16 23.02
C SER A 44 -15.94 -25.55 21.82
N ALA A 45 -15.27 -25.42 20.67
CA ALA A 45 -15.93 -25.06 19.41
C ALA A 45 -15.66 -26.13 18.32
N SER A 46 -16.64 -26.99 18.15
CA SER A 46 -16.83 -27.97 17.07
C SER A 46 -16.46 -27.41 15.69
N ASN A 47 -15.59 -28.12 14.95
CA ASN A 47 -15.44 -28.15 13.49
C ASN A 47 -15.56 -26.81 12.75
N VAL A 48 -15.02 -25.71 13.29
CA VAL A 48 -14.78 -24.52 12.48
C VAL A 48 -13.54 -24.83 11.65
N THR A 49 -13.72 -25.04 10.35
CA THR A 49 -12.61 -25.17 9.40
C THR A 49 -11.69 -23.96 9.58
N LYS A 50 -10.50 -24.17 10.15
CA LYS A 50 -9.50 -23.13 10.35
C LYS A 50 -9.10 -22.62 8.96
N GLN A 51 -9.69 -21.52 8.54
CA GLN A 51 -9.38 -20.90 7.26
C GLN A 51 -8.01 -20.23 7.43
N SER A 52 -6.96 -20.96 7.06
CA SER A 52 -5.61 -20.40 6.98
C SER A 52 -5.45 -19.58 5.72
N TYR A 53 -4.59 -18.57 5.80
CA TYR A 53 -4.14 -17.82 4.66
C TYR A 53 -2.63 -17.68 4.74
N THR A 54 -1.96 -17.64 3.59
CA THR A 54 -0.53 -17.32 3.48
C THR A 54 -0.34 -16.13 2.55
N ASP A 55 0.87 -15.57 2.52
CA ASP A 55 1.25 -14.48 1.60
C ASP A 55 0.29 -13.29 1.64
N LEU A 56 -0.07 -12.82 2.84
CA LEU A 56 -0.92 -11.64 2.99
C LEU A 56 -0.13 -10.38 2.59
N GLU A 57 -0.62 -9.70 1.56
CA GLU A 57 0.01 -8.56 0.91
C GLU A 57 -0.99 -7.42 0.75
N LEU A 58 -0.61 -6.20 1.12
CA LEU A 58 -1.35 -4.97 0.85
C LEU A 58 -0.89 -4.38 -0.49
N HIS A 59 -1.77 -4.33 -1.48
CA HIS A 59 -1.51 -3.75 -2.79
C HIS A 59 -2.15 -2.38 -2.89
N LEU A 60 -1.37 -1.40 -3.33
CA LEU A 60 -1.78 -0.01 -3.47
C LEU A 60 -1.66 0.41 -4.94
N PHE A 61 -2.73 0.99 -5.47
CA PHE A 61 -2.80 1.49 -6.84
C PHE A 61 -3.21 2.95 -6.82
N SER A 62 -2.60 3.75 -7.67
CA SER A 62 -2.98 5.14 -7.88
C SER A 62 -3.02 5.46 -9.36
N ASP A 63 -3.99 6.28 -9.77
CA ASP A 63 -4.09 6.79 -11.13
C ASP A 63 -4.47 8.28 -11.09
N ALA A 64 -4.05 9.01 -12.12
CA ALA A 64 -4.34 10.42 -12.24
C ALA A 64 -4.46 10.85 -13.71
N SER A 65 -5.44 11.72 -13.94
CA SER A 65 -5.66 12.40 -15.20
C SER A 65 -5.95 13.88 -14.94
N LEU A 66 -5.96 14.69 -16.00
CA LEU A 66 -6.38 16.10 -15.91
C LEU A 66 -7.81 16.29 -15.38
N LYS A 67 -8.62 15.23 -15.30
CA LYS A 67 -10.01 15.28 -14.80
C LYS A 67 -10.15 14.87 -13.34
N ALA A 68 -9.35 13.90 -12.88
CA ALA A 68 -9.46 13.34 -11.55
C ALA A 68 -8.20 12.55 -11.17
N MET A 69 -8.00 12.38 -9.87
CA MET A 69 -7.00 11.50 -9.28
C MET A 69 -7.67 10.52 -8.32
N CYS A 70 -7.14 9.31 -8.21
CA CYS A 70 -7.63 8.30 -7.30
C CYS A 70 -6.52 7.39 -6.75
N ALA A 71 -6.80 6.77 -5.62
CA ALA A 71 -6.00 5.72 -5.01
C ALA A 71 -6.92 4.61 -4.47
N VAL A 72 -6.46 3.36 -4.51
CA VAL A 72 -7.19 2.17 -4.06
C VAL A 72 -6.24 1.18 -3.38
N ALA A 73 -6.71 0.59 -2.29
CA ALA A 73 -6.03 -0.44 -1.53
C ALA A 73 -6.79 -1.78 -1.60
N TYR A 74 -6.05 -2.87 -1.84
CA TYR A 74 -6.55 -4.24 -1.82
C TYR A 74 -5.67 -5.14 -0.95
N TRP A 75 -6.29 -6.05 -0.22
CA TRP A 75 -5.59 -7.24 0.27
C TRP A 75 -5.47 -8.26 -0.84
N ARG A 76 -4.33 -8.95 -0.89
CA ARG A 76 -4.10 -10.16 -1.66
C ARG A 76 -3.55 -11.23 -0.72
N TRP A 77 -4.03 -12.46 -0.82
CA TRP A 77 -3.49 -13.60 -0.07
C TRP A 77 -3.67 -14.90 -0.85
N LYS A 78 -3.10 -15.98 -0.32
CA LYS A 78 -3.31 -17.36 -0.79
C LYS A 78 -4.21 -18.12 0.18
N ASP A 79 -5.26 -18.76 -0.32
CA ASP A 79 -6.11 -19.66 0.47
C ASP A 79 -5.44 -21.03 0.73
N ASN A 80 -6.12 -21.91 1.46
CA ASN A 80 -5.66 -23.28 1.73
C ASN A 80 -5.34 -24.11 0.48
N ASN A 81 -5.91 -23.75 -0.67
CA ASN A 81 -5.70 -24.40 -1.96
C ASN A 81 -4.66 -23.67 -2.83
N ASN A 82 -3.90 -22.74 -2.24
CA ASN A 82 -2.95 -21.87 -2.93
C ASN A 82 -3.58 -21.01 -4.06
N LYS A 83 -4.89 -20.76 -4.00
CA LYS A 83 -5.59 -19.85 -4.91
C LYS A 83 -5.40 -18.42 -4.43
N THR A 84 -5.17 -17.52 -5.37
CA THR A 84 -5.06 -16.09 -5.06
C THR A 84 -6.44 -15.51 -4.81
N CYS A 85 -6.62 -14.97 -3.62
CA CYS A 85 -7.80 -14.24 -3.21
C CYS A 85 -7.46 -12.75 -3.07
N VAL A 86 -8.45 -11.90 -3.30
CA VAL A 86 -8.33 -10.45 -3.13
C VAL A 86 -9.55 -9.88 -2.41
N ALA A 87 -9.34 -8.85 -1.60
CA ALA A 87 -10.40 -8.11 -0.93
C ALA A 87 -10.15 -6.61 -1.04
N PHE A 88 -11.19 -5.87 -1.41
CA PHE A 88 -11.16 -4.41 -1.40
C PHE A 88 -11.06 -3.90 0.04
N VAL A 89 -10.17 -2.93 0.29
CA VAL A 89 -9.97 -2.33 1.61
C VAL A 89 -10.59 -0.93 1.64
N ALA A 90 -10.07 -0.04 0.80
CA ALA A 90 -10.49 1.35 0.76
C ALA A 90 -10.14 1.97 -0.59
N SER A 91 -10.84 3.04 -0.93
CA SER A 91 -10.49 3.90 -2.06
C SER A 91 -10.76 5.35 -1.75
N LYS A 92 -10.05 6.22 -2.46
CA LYS A 92 -10.27 7.67 -2.41
C LYS A 92 -10.10 8.26 -3.79
N SER A 93 -11.08 9.04 -4.23
CA SER A 93 -11.05 9.75 -5.50
C SER A 93 -11.34 11.23 -5.30
N ARG A 94 -10.72 12.08 -6.11
CA ARG A 94 -10.94 13.54 -6.11
C ARG A 94 -10.93 14.05 -7.55
N VAL A 95 -11.90 14.90 -7.87
CA VAL A 95 -11.90 15.67 -9.13
C VAL A 95 -10.70 16.63 -9.10
N SER A 96 -10.04 16.80 -10.24
CA SER A 96 -8.92 17.73 -10.37
C SER A 96 -9.38 19.16 -10.09
N THR A 97 -8.48 20.00 -9.59
CA THR A 97 -8.84 21.40 -9.36
C THR A 97 -9.01 22.15 -10.67
N VAL A 98 -9.86 23.18 -10.69
CA VAL A 98 -10.07 24.03 -11.89
C VAL A 98 -8.78 24.73 -12.30
N LYS A 99 -7.85 24.96 -11.35
CA LYS A 99 -6.53 25.48 -11.65
C LYS A 99 -5.75 24.43 -12.44
N PRO A 100 -5.17 24.79 -13.61
CA PRO A 100 -4.38 23.85 -14.39
C PRO A 100 -3.24 23.26 -13.54
N GLN A 101 -3.23 21.93 -13.43
CA GLN A 101 -2.14 21.16 -12.84
C GLN A 101 -1.59 20.23 -13.91
N THR A 102 -0.28 19.97 -13.86
CA THR A 102 0.36 19.01 -14.77
C THR A 102 0.01 17.59 -14.36
N VAL A 103 -0.06 16.67 -15.32
CA VAL A 103 -0.32 15.25 -15.06
C VAL A 103 0.66 14.66 -14.05
N PRO A 104 2.00 14.88 -14.14
CA PRO A 104 2.94 14.36 -13.14
C PRO A 104 2.67 14.86 -11.72
N ARG A 105 2.16 16.09 -11.55
CA ARG A 105 1.81 16.61 -10.22
C ARG A 105 0.56 15.92 -9.67
N LEU A 106 -0.41 15.62 -10.53
CA LEU A 106 -1.62 14.89 -10.14
C LEU A 106 -1.30 13.43 -9.82
N GLU A 107 -0.42 12.79 -10.59
CA GLU A 107 0.09 11.44 -10.31
C GLU A 107 0.78 11.39 -8.95
N LEU A 108 1.65 12.36 -8.64
CA LEU A 108 2.29 12.46 -7.33
C LEU A 108 1.28 12.66 -6.20
N GLN A 109 0.23 13.45 -6.42
CA GLN A 109 -0.85 13.62 -5.45
C GLN A 109 -1.69 12.35 -5.26
N ALA A 110 -1.94 11.59 -6.34
CA ALA A 110 -2.61 10.30 -6.28
C ALA A 110 -1.77 9.29 -5.50
N ALA A 111 -0.46 9.25 -5.76
CA ALA A 111 0.49 8.40 -5.04
C ALA A 111 0.58 8.77 -3.55
N LEU A 112 0.43 10.05 -3.18
CA LEU A 112 0.36 10.48 -1.79
C LEU A 112 -0.94 10.06 -1.08
N LEU A 113 -2.02 9.85 -1.84
CA LEU A 113 -3.30 9.38 -1.29
C LEU A 113 -3.31 7.86 -1.06
N ALA A 114 -2.44 7.13 -1.73
CA ALA A 114 -2.23 5.69 -1.58
C ALA A 114 -1.36 5.41 -0.34
#